data_AF-M1ZXC5-F1
#
_entry.id   AF-M1ZXC5-F1
#
_cell.length_a   1.000
_cell.length_b   1.000
_cell.length_c   1.000
_cell.angle_alpha   90.00
_cell.angle_beta   90.00
_cell.angle_gamma   90.00
#
_symmetry.space_group_name_H-M   'P 1'
#
loop_
_entity.id
_entity.type
_entity.pdbx_description
1 polymer ?
#
loop_
_entity_poly.entity_id
_entity_poly.type
_entity_poly.pdbx_seq_one_letter_code
_entity_poly.pdbx_strand_id
1 'polypeptide(L)' 'MFSGTIKENVILGKESVSYGEIKTACEDAGCDSFIERLPGKYDTF' A
#
# COMPACT_ATOMS: atom_id res chain seq x y z
N MET A 1 -2.35 -10.87 -10.26
CA MET A 1 -2.30 -9.53 -9.63
C MET A 1 -3.59 -8.82 -9.99
N PHE A 2 -4.31 -8.30 -9.00
CA PHE A 2 -5.54 -7.55 -9.24
C PHE A 2 -5.19 -6.22 -9.93
N SER A 3 -6.04 -5.76 -10.85
CA SER A 3 -5.89 -4.46 -11.49
C SER A 3 -6.19 -3.36 -10.45
N GLY A 4 -5.20 -2.56 -10.10
CA GLY A 4 -5.35 -1.49 -9.11
C GLY A 4 -4.00 -1.07 -8.52
N THR A 5 -3.99 0.04 -7.79
CA THR A 5 -2.83 0.59 -7.10
C THR A 5 -2.32 -0.34 -6.00
N ILE A 6 -1.07 -0.13 -5.56
CA ILE A 6 -0.49 -0.79 -4.39
C ILE A 6 -1.43 -0.63 -3.18
N LYS A 7 -1.96 0.58 -2.96
CA LYS A 7 -2.93 0.87 -1.90
C LYS A 7 -4.16 -0.03 -1.98
N GLU A 8 -4.77 -0.16 -3.15
CA GLU A 8 -5.97 -1.00 -3.37
C GLU A 8 -5.67 -2.48 -3.10
N ASN A 9 -4.48 -2.93 -3.50
CA ASN A 9 -4.02 -4.29 -3.22
C ASN A 9 -3.73 -4.52 -1.72
N VAL A 10 -3.28 -3.50 -0.98
CA VAL A 10 -2.99 -3.60 0.47
C VAL A 10 -4.26 -3.58 1.31
N ILE A 11 -5.25 -2.75 0.96
CA ILE A 11 -6.51 -2.65 1.74
C ILE A 11 -7.47 -3.82 1.46
N LEU A 12 -7.28 -4.59 0.39
CA LEU A 12 -8.08 -5.77 0.02
C LEU A 12 -9.61 -5.54 0.10
N GLY A 13 -10.08 -4.35 -0.30
CA GLY A 13 -11.49 -3.99 -0.26
C GLY A 13 -12.03 -3.56 1.11
N LYS A 14 -11.16 -3.35 2.12
CA LYS A 14 -11.52 -2.72 3.38
C LYS A 14 -11.71 -1.22 3.16
N GLU A 15 -12.92 -0.73 3.38
CA GLU A 15 -13.24 0.69 3.27
C GLU A 15 -12.70 1.49 4.47
N SER A 16 -12.36 2.76 4.26
CA SER A 16 -11.93 3.70 5.31
C SER A 16 -10.64 3.34 6.06
N VAL A 17 -9.71 2.59 5.45
CA VAL A 17 -8.37 2.38 6.04
C VAL A 17 -7.56 3.66 5.97
N SER A 18 -6.99 4.06 7.11
CA SER A 18 -6.13 5.24 7.19
C SER A 18 -4.76 4.98 6.56
N TYR A 19 -4.10 6.04 6.07
CA TYR A 19 -2.74 5.91 5.53
C TYR A 19 -1.74 5.33 6.56
N GLY A 20 -1.92 5.64 7.84
CA GLY A 20 -1.10 5.08 8.92
C GLY A 20 -1.21 3.56 9.03
N GLU A 21 -2.42 3.01 8.96
CA GLU A 21 -2.63 1.56 8.98
C GLU A 21 -2.03 0.86 7.75
N ILE A 22 -2.13 1.48 6.58
CA ILE A 22 -1.53 0.97 5.34
C ILE A 22 -0.01 0.92 5.48
N LYS A 23 0.59 1.99 6.01
CA LYS A 23 2.02 2.06 6.25
C LYS A 23 2.49 1.01 7.24
N THR A 24 1.80 0.85 8.38
CA THR A 24 2.12 -0.18 9.36
C THR A 24 2.00 -1.59 8.77
N ALA A 25 0.95 -1.87 7.99
CA ALA A 25 0.81 -3.16 7.31
C ALA A 25 1.95 -3.42 6.31
N CYS A 26 2.40 -2.39 5.59
CA CYS A 26 3.53 -2.50 4.68
C CYS A 26 4.89 -2.58 5.39
N GLU A 27 5.04 -1.96 6.57
CA GLU A 27 6.21 -2.12 7.44
C GLU A 27 6.30 -3.55 7.97
N ASP A 28 5.19 -4.10 8.48
CA ASP A 28 5.08 -5.49 8.96
C ASP A 28 5.37 -6.51 7.84
N ALA A 29 4.93 -6.20 6.62
CA ALA A 29 5.22 -7.01 5.43
C ALA A 29 6.63 -6.78 4.85
N GLY A 30 7.41 -5.83 5.39
CA GLY A 30 8.75 -5.47 4.89
C GLY A 30 8.76 -4.79 3.51
N CYS A 31 7.61 -4.31 3.05
CA CYS A 31 7.41 -3.71 1.73
C CYS A 31 7.50 -2.18 1.75
N ASP A 32 7.36 -1.53 2.90
CA ASP A 32 7.34 -0.06 3.04
C ASP A 32 8.56 0.60 2.39
N SER A 33 9.77 0.11 2.69
CA SER A 33 11.01 0.65 2.14
C SER A 33 11.15 0.54 0.62
N PHE A 34 10.47 -0.43 0.01
CA PHE A 34 10.39 -0.58 -1.44
C PHE A 34 9.38 0.39 -2.03
N ILE A 35 8.20 0.48 -1.42
CA ILE A 35 7.11 1.36 -1.86
C ILE A 35 7.54 2.83 -1.78
N GLU A 36 8.23 3.25 -0.72
CA GLU A 36 8.75 4.61 -0.55
C GLU A 36 9.78 5.04 -1.61
N ARG A 37 10.41 4.09 -2.32
CA ARG A 37 11.33 4.39 -3.43
C ARG A 37 10.62 4.62 -4.76
N LEU A 38 9.34 4.28 -4.85
CA LEU A 38 8.55 4.48 -6.06
C LEU A 38 8.09 5.95 -6.14
N PRO A 39 8.14 6.58 -7.32
CA PRO A 39 7.70 7.96 -7.48
C PRO A 39 6.22 8.18 -7.15
N GLY A 40 5.38 7.14 -7.31
CA GLY A 40 3.97 7.15 -6.93
C GLY A 40 3.67 6.51 -5.57
N LYS A 41 4.66 5.93 -4.88
CA LYS A 41 4.50 5.24 -3.60
C LYS A 41 3.29 4.29 -3.61
N TYR A 42 2.38 4.44 -2.65
CA TYR A 42 1.15 3.66 -2.50
C TYR A 42 0.15 3.85 -3.64
N ASP A 43 0.22 4.96 -4.38
CA ASP A 43 -0.63 5.26 -5.53
C ASP A 43 -0.03 4.72 -6.86
N THR A 44 1.08 3.98 -6.80
CA THR A 44 1.64 3.27 -7.97
C THR A 44 0.69 2.16 -8.42
N PHE A 45 0.43 2.06 -9.73
CA PHE A 45 -0.41 1.05 -10.37
C PHE A 45 0.36 -0.23 -10.75
#